data_AF-A0AAN6S3F5-F1
#
_entry.id   AF-A0AAN6S3F5-F1
#
_cell.length_a   1.000
_cell.length_b   1.000
_cell.length_c   1.000
_cell.angle_alpha   90.00
_cell.angle_beta   90.00
_cell.angle_gamma   90.00
#
_symmetry.space_group_name_H-M   'P 1'
#
loop_
_entity.id
_entity.type
_entity.pdbx_description
1 polymer ?
#
loop_
_entity_poly.entity_id
_entity_poly.type
_entity_poly.pdbx_seq_one_letter_code
_entity_poly.pdbx_strand_id
1 'polypeptide(L)'
;PLIKEVEPGSGLYLADPRFANNPALLRSNGITAVVSLTASPNALLWNSDEYRSVIPRNRHLWIPSLDSNTQDLLQHFHRISEFITRQLRPWWKDPWEKEQASAIGFGPDDDLEFIPNLLTDDHHRKGPGRPAGEKLRSLTPRPTRRVLVHCLDNLSRSKAVLAAHVMCKRGWGLRKTMNKLPAVRPANQAFMEQLRIWEELECDIFEDDEKVKGGKVFKARYREF
;
A
#
# COMPACT_ATOMS: atom_id res chain seq x y z
N PRO A 1 13.20 15.08 -4.94
CA PRO A 1 11.79 15.17 -5.38
C PRO A 1 10.87 14.79 -4.20
N LEU A 2 9.68 15.40 -4.10
CA LEU A 2 8.75 15.11 -3.00
C LEU A 2 8.12 13.72 -3.07
N ILE A 3 8.08 13.13 -4.27
CA ILE A 3 7.64 11.76 -4.54
C ILE A 3 8.58 11.14 -5.56
N LYS A 4 8.82 9.84 -5.47
CA LYS A 4 9.64 9.07 -6.41
C LYS A 4 9.04 7.68 -6.57
N GLU A 5 8.83 7.26 -7.81
CA GLU A 5 8.49 5.87 -8.09
C GLU A 5 9.70 4.97 -7.77
N VAL A 6 9.46 3.90 -7.03
CA VAL A 6 10.49 2.95 -6.61
C VAL A 6 11.07 2.23 -7.82
N GLU A 7 10.19 1.81 -8.74
CA GLU A 7 10.53 1.12 -9.97
C GLU A 7 9.53 1.54 -11.06
N PRO A 8 9.98 1.84 -12.30
CA PRO A 8 9.09 2.29 -13.37
C PRO A 8 7.92 1.33 -13.63
N GLY A 9 6.69 1.85 -13.61
CA GLY A 9 5.48 1.10 -13.89
C GLY A 9 5.02 0.16 -12.77
N SER A 10 5.69 0.18 -11.62
CA SER A 10 5.28 -0.61 -10.45
C SER A 10 4.06 -0.02 -9.74
N GLY A 11 3.80 1.29 -9.90
CA GLY A 11 2.79 2.00 -9.12
C GLY A 11 3.17 2.16 -7.64
N LEU A 12 4.41 1.83 -7.26
CA LEU A 12 4.91 1.91 -5.89
C LEU A 12 5.79 3.15 -5.72
N TYR A 13 5.45 4.01 -4.76
CA TYR A 13 6.07 5.31 -4.59
C TYR A 13 6.62 5.49 -3.17
N LEU A 14 7.74 6.19 -3.09
CA LEU A 14 8.32 6.75 -1.87
C LEU A 14 8.07 8.25 -1.86
N ALA A 15 7.60 8.84 -0.75
CA ALA A 15 7.35 10.29 -0.72
C ALA A 15 7.56 10.96 0.64
N ASP A 16 7.90 12.24 0.58
CA ASP A 16 7.97 13.20 1.69
C ASP A 16 6.66 13.23 2.49
N PRO A 17 6.69 13.31 3.83
CA PRO A 17 5.47 13.40 4.62
C PRO A 17 4.59 14.60 4.24
N ARG A 18 5.16 15.73 3.78
CA ARG A 18 4.37 16.89 3.30
C ARG A 18 3.56 16.53 2.05
N PHE A 19 4.07 15.63 1.21
CA PHE A 19 3.33 15.11 0.07
C PHE A 19 2.26 14.11 0.54
N ALA A 20 2.64 13.16 1.40
CA ALA A 20 1.75 12.09 1.87
C ALA A 20 0.56 12.60 2.73
N ASN A 21 0.70 13.79 3.31
CA ASN A 21 -0.31 14.45 4.13
C ASN A 21 -1.09 15.54 3.36
N ASN A 22 -0.95 15.65 2.04
CA ASN A 22 -1.64 16.65 1.24
C ASN A 22 -2.66 15.97 0.29
N PRO A 23 -3.97 16.02 0.58
CA PRO A 23 -5.00 15.38 -0.25
C PRO A 23 -4.99 15.82 -1.71
N ALA A 24 -4.72 17.09 -2.00
CA ALA A 24 -4.66 17.60 -3.37
C ALA A 24 -3.48 17.00 -4.15
N LEU A 25 -2.31 16.84 -3.51
CA LEU A 25 -1.15 16.18 -4.12
C LEU A 25 -1.39 14.69 -4.34
N LEU A 26 -1.99 14.00 -3.36
CA LEU A 26 -2.38 12.60 -3.50
C LEU A 26 -3.35 12.41 -4.68
N ARG A 27 -4.39 13.24 -4.77
CA ARG A 27 -5.41 13.18 -5.83
C ARG A 27 -4.81 13.45 -7.21
N SER A 28 -4.08 14.54 -7.37
CA SER A 28 -3.45 14.93 -8.64
C SER A 28 -2.40 13.95 -9.15
N ASN A 29 -1.79 13.15 -8.27
CA ASN A 29 -0.82 12.11 -8.65
C ASN A 29 -1.45 10.70 -8.74
N GLY A 30 -2.77 10.59 -8.55
CA GLY A 30 -3.51 9.34 -8.61
C GLY A 30 -3.13 8.34 -7.52
N ILE A 31 -2.67 8.80 -6.36
CA ILE A 31 -2.37 7.93 -5.23
C ILE A 31 -3.68 7.38 -4.67
N THR A 32 -3.78 6.05 -4.62
CA THR A 32 -5.00 5.34 -4.20
C THR A 32 -4.88 4.69 -2.83
N ALA A 33 -3.66 4.52 -2.32
CA ALA A 33 -3.41 3.96 -1.00
C ALA A 33 -2.11 4.50 -0.39
N VAL A 34 -2.06 4.55 0.95
CA VAL A 34 -0.92 5.09 1.70
C VAL A 34 -0.50 4.11 2.80
N VAL A 35 0.82 3.93 2.95
CA VAL A 35 1.46 3.30 4.11
C VAL A 35 2.25 4.38 4.86
N SER A 36 1.90 4.60 6.12
CA SER A 36 2.49 5.61 6.99
C SER A 36 3.29 4.97 8.13
N LEU A 37 4.59 5.26 8.21
CA LEU A 37 5.50 4.77 9.26
C LEU A 37 5.95 5.94 10.14
N THR A 38 5.18 6.23 11.18
CA THR A 38 5.39 7.38 12.08
C THR A 38 5.19 6.95 13.53
N ALA A 39 5.84 7.65 14.47
CA ALA A 39 5.73 7.36 15.90
C ALA A 39 4.29 7.52 16.43
N SER A 40 3.58 8.52 15.92
CA SER A 40 2.21 8.86 16.29
C SER A 40 1.37 9.04 15.03
N PRO A 41 0.05 8.79 15.11
CA PRO A 41 -0.83 9.00 13.97
C PRO A 41 -1.09 10.50 13.79
N ASN A 42 -1.22 10.95 12.54
CA ASN A 42 -1.79 12.28 12.29
C ASN A 42 -3.33 12.18 12.26
N ALA A 43 -3.92 11.78 13.39
CA ALA A 43 -5.32 11.36 13.46
C ALA A 43 -6.31 12.46 13.04
N LEU A 44 -6.03 13.72 13.36
CA LEU A 44 -6.87 14.86 12.97
C LEU A 44 -6.92 15.01 11.45
N LEU A 45 -5.76 14.99 10.79
CA LEU A 45 -5.69 15.06 9.33
C LEU A 45 -6.26 13.80 8.68
N TRP A 46 -5.80 12.63 9.10
CA TRP A 46 -6.12 11.38 8.42
C TRP A 46 -7.59 11.02 8.55
N ASN A 47 -8.30 11.51 9.57
CA ASN A 47 -9.74 11.30 9.72
C ASN A 47 -10.60 12.43 9.15
N SER A 48 -10.02 13.47 8.55
CA SER A 48 -10.80 14.51 7.88
C SER A 48 -11.50 13.96 6.64
N ASP A 49 -12.66 14.53 6.32
CA ASP A 49 -13.42 14.16 5.11
C ASP A 49 -12.60 14.40 3.84
N GLU A 50 -11.81 15.47 3.82
CA GLU A 50 -10.95 15.79 2.67
C GLU A 50 -9.91 14.67 2.43
N TYR A 51 -9.20 14.23 3.47
CA TYR A 51 -8.21 13.15 3.33
C TYR A 51 -8.89 11.83 2.99
N ARG A 52 -10.01 11.51 3.65
CA ARG A 52 -10.76 10.26 3.43
C ARG A 52 -11.45 10.18 2.07
N SER A 53 -11.80 11.32 1.47
CA SER A 53 -12.29 11.37 0.08
C SER A 53 -11.25 10.90 -0.94
N VAL A 54 -9.97 10.99 -0.59
CA VAL A 54 -8.86 10.56 -1.46
C VAL A 54 -8.35 9.18 -1.03
N ILE A 55 -8.12 8.99 0.27
CA ILE A 55 -7.59 7.74 0.85
C ILE A 55 -8.57 7.19 1.89
N PRO A 56 -9.49 6.30 1.47
CA PRO A 56 -10.40 5.61 2.37
C PRO A 56 -9.67 4.83 3.47
N ARG A 57 -10.35 4.57 4.60
CA ARG A 57 -9.77 3.87 5.77
C ARG A 57 -9.12 2.53 5.40
N ASN A 58 -9.75 1.74 4.54
CA ASN A 58 -9.24 0.44 4.10
C ASN A 58 -8.04 0.51 3.12
N ARG A 59 -7.68 1.71 2.67
CA ARG A 59 -6.53 2.01 1.81
C ARG A 59 -5.46 2.84 2.51
N HIS A 60 -5.57 2.99 3.83
CA HIS A 60 -4.54 3.61 4.67
C HIS A 60 -4.04 2.63 5.72
N LEU A 61 -2.78 2.23 5.63
CA LEU A 61 -2.12 1.45 6.67
C LEU A 61 -1.16 2.35 7.45
N TRP A 62 -1.42 2.53 8.75
CA TRP A 62 -0.47 3.17 9.65
C TRP A 62 0.19 2.12 10.54
N ILE A 63 1.51 2.20 10.67
CA ILE A 63 2.33 1.35 11.53
C ILE A 63 3.12 2.26 12.48
N PRO A 64 2.85 2.22 13.80
CA PRO A 64 3.62 2.98 14.77
C PRO A 64 5.07 2.50 14.73
N SER A 65 5.99 3.40 14.41
CA SER A 65 7.40 3.04 14.28
C SER A 65 8.35 4.21 14.50
N LEU A 66 9.42 3.95 15.25
CA LEU A 66 10.55 4.84 15.47
C LEU A 66 11.67 4.55 14.47
N ASP A 67 12.49 5.55 14.20
CA ASP A 67 13.76 5.35 13.48
C ASP A 67 14.88 5.15 14.51
N SER A 68 14.89 3.99 15.15
CA SER A 68 15.88 3.63 16.17
C SER A 68 16.47 2.26 15.87
N ASN A 69 17.59 1.95 16.50
CA ASN A 69 18.24 0.64 16.34
C ASN A 69 17.49 -0.49 17.08
N THR A 70 16.55 -0.14 17.96
CA THR A 70 15.74 -1.07 18.76
C THR A 70 14.35 -1.30 18.19
N GLN A 71 13.95 -0.53 17.17
CA GLN A 71 12.66 -0.71 16.54
C GLN A 71 12.67 -2.02 15.73
N ASP A 72 11.85 -2.98 16.13
CA ASP A 72 11.55 -4.14 15.30
C ASP A 72 10.51 -3.75 14.23
N LEU A 73 10.96 -3.53 12.99
CA LEU A 73 10.10 -3.40 11.81
C LEU A 73 9.88 -4.74 11.11
N LEU A 74 10.75 -5.72 11.35
CA LEU A 74 10.70 -7.05 10.74
C LEU A 74 9.36 -7.74 11.00
N GLN A 75 8.83 -7.62 12.22
CA GLN A 75 7.48 -8.11 12.57
C GLN A 75 6.35 -7.54 11.69
N HIS A 76 6.57 -6.41 11.02
CA HIS A 76 5.58 -5.74 10.18
C HIS A 76 5.81 -5.95 8.69
N PHE A 77 6.97 -6.49 8.27
CA PHE A 77 7.31 -6.64 6.85
C PHE A 77 6.29 -7.46 6.07
N HIS A 78 5.82 -8.58 6.64
CA HIS A 78 4.81 -9.43 6.01
C HIS A 78 3.50 -8.67 5.79
N ARG A 79 2.91 -8.12 6.86
CA ARG A 79 1.63 -7.39 6.83
C ARG A 79 1.68 -6.18 5.88
N ILE A 80 2.77 -5.43 5.88
CA ILE A 80 2.93 -4.28 4.98
C ILE A 80 3.05 -4.76 3.53
N SER A 81 3.83 -5.81 3.27
CA SER A 81 4.01 -6.36 1.92
C SER A 81 2.71 -6.91 1.35
N GLU A 82 1.90 -7.57 2.18
CA GLU A 82 0.58 -8.06 1.81
C GLU A 82 -0.36 -6.89 1.48
N PHE A 83 -0.38 -5.84 2.33
CA PHE A 83 -1.15 -4.64 2.07
C PHE A 83 -0.75 -3.98 0.74
N ILE A 84 0.54 -3.74 0.51
CA ILE A 84 1.04 -3.16 -0.75
C ILE A 84 0.62 -4.02 -1.93
N THR A 85 0.82 -5.34 -1.84
CA THR A 85 0.43 -6.29 -2.89
C THR A 85 -1.04 -6.17 -3.20
N ARG A 86 -1.91 -6.20 -2.18
CA ARG A 86 -3.36 -6.09 -2.34
C ARG A 86 -3.75 -4.78 -3.01
N GLN A 87 -3.18 -3.65 -2.59
CA GLN A 87 -3.52 -2.35 -3.15
C GLN A 87 -3.03 -2.17 -4.59
N LEU A 88 -1.93 -2.82 -4.99
CA LEU A 88 -1.41 -2.81 -6.36
C LEU A 88 -2.09 -3.84 -7.28
N ARG A 89 -2.91 -4.76 -6.76
CA ARG A 89 -3.62 -5.73 -7.61
C ARG A 89 -4.59 -5.01 -8.54
N PRO A 90 -4.67 -5.42 -9.81
CA PRO A 90 -5.75 -4.98 -10.68
C PRO A 90 -7.10 -5.31 -10.02
N TRP A 91 -8.03 -4.37 -10.06
CA TRP A 91 -9.34 -4.48 -9.43
C TRP A 91 -10.14 -5.71 -9.89
N TRP A 92 -10.01 -6.13 -11.15
CA TRP A 92 -10.66 -7.34 -11.67
C TRP A 92 -10.12 -8.66 -11.09
N LYS A 93 -8.97 -8.62 -10.39
CA LYS A 93 -8.43 -9.75 -9.62
C LYS A 93 -8.87 -9.71 -8.14
N ASP A 94 -9.57 -8.66 -7.71
CA ASP A 94 -10.14 -8.56 -6.36
C ASP A 94 -11.53 -9.24 -6.35
N PRO A 95 -11.73 -10.31 -5.56
CA PRO A 95 -12.99 -11.05 -5.53
C PRO A 95 -14.20 -10.19 -5.13
N TRP A 96 -14.01 -9.24 -4.20
CA TRP A 96 -15.09 -8.40 -3.67
C TRP A 96 -15.50 -7.31 -4.67
N GLU A 97 -14.53 -6.71 -5.37
CA GLU A 97 -14.83 -5.76 -6.45
C GLU A 97 -15.41 -6.49 -7.69
N LYS A 98 -14.97 -7.73 -7.96
CA LYS A 98 -15.50 -8.56 -9.05
C LYS A 98 -16.97 -8.96 -8.83
N GLU A 99 -17.35 -9.32 -7.61
CA GLU A 99 -18.73 -9.66 -7.25
C GLU A 99 -19.66 -8.46 -7.43
N GLN A 100 -19.25 -7.27 -6.97
CA GLN A 100 -20.01 -6.03 -7.17
C GLN A 100 -20.10 -5.64 -8.64
N ALA A 101 -19.00 -5.68 -9.40
CA ALA A 101 -19.01 -5.36 -10.82
C ALA A 101 -19.91 -6.33 -11.61
N SER A 102 -19.90 -7.62 -11.25
CA SER A 102 -20.80 -8.61 -11.85
C SER A 102 -22.27 -8.35 -11.50
N ALA A 103 -22.57 -7.89 -10.28
CA ALA A 103 -23.93 -7.59 -9.84
C ALA A 103 -24.57 -6.42 -10.61
N ILE A 104 -23.75 -5.52 -11.18
CA ILE A 104 -24.20 -4.42 -12.05
C ILE A 104 -23.96 -4.70 -13.55
N GLY A 105 -23.55 -5.92 -13.93
CA GLY A 105 -23.43 -6.36 -15.32
C GLY A 105 -22.15 -5.95 -16.06
N PHE A 106 -21.07 -5.62 -15.34
CA PHE A 106 -19.81 -5.15 -15.91
C PHE A 106 -18.70 -6.21 -15.87
N GLY A 107 -18.00 -6.35 -17.00
CA GLY A 107 -16.89 -7.26 -17.21
C GLY A 107 -15.50 -6.61 -17.07
N PRO A 108 -14.42 -7.42 -17.11
CA PRO A 108 -13.05 -6.95 -16.97
C PRO A 108 -12.58 -6.05 -18.12
N ASP A 109 -13.29 -6.03 -19.26
CA ASP A 109 -13.00 -5.17 -20.41
C ASP A 109 -13.83 -3.87 -20.41
N ASP A 110 -14.80 -3.73 -19.50
CA ASP A 110 -15.62 -2.52 -19.39
C ASP A 110 -14.91 -1.43 -18.56
N ASP A 111 -14.71 -0.27 -19.18
CA ASP A 111 -14.05 0.89 -18.57
C ASP A 111 -14.96 1.59 -17.56
N LEU A 112 -14.95 1.11 -16.30
CA LEU A 112 -15.59 1.80 -15.19
C LEU A 112 -14.84 3.09 -14.85
N GLU A 113 -15.50 4.24 -15.00
CA GLU A 113 -15.18 5.44 -14.24
C GLU A 113 -15.48 5.14 -12.76
N PHE A 114 -14.46 5.14 -11.91
CA PHE A 114 -14.64 5.08 -10.47
C PHE A 114 -15.25 6.42 -10.03
N ILE A 115 -16.58 6.50 -9.91
CA ILE A 115 -17.28 7.63 -9.30
C ILE A 115 -17.28 7.41 -7.78
N PRO A 116 -16.43 8.11 -7.00
CA PRO A 116 -16.28 7.83 -5.56
C PRO A 116 -17.55 8.12 -4.75
N ASN A 117 -18.49 8.89 -5.32
CA ASN A 117 -19.68 9.40 -4.63
C ASN A 117 -20.97 8.59 -4.85
N LEU A 118 -20.94 7.44 -5.56
CA LEU A 118 -22.18 6.67 -5.77
C LEU A 118 -22.46 5.60 -4.70
N LEU A 119 -21.58 5.44 -3.70
CA LEU A 119 -21.72 4.45 -2.63
C LEU A 119 -21.86 5.07 -1.23
N THR A 120 -22.01 6.39 -1.11
CA THR A 120 -22.32 7.07 0.15
C THR A 120 -23.63 7.84 0.01
N ASP A 121 -24.67 7.32 0.65
CA ASP A 121 -25.97 7.92 0.99
C ASP A 121 -26.77 8.69 -0.09
N ASP A 122 -27.94 8.14 -0.45
CA ASP A 122 -29.20 8.90 -0.36
C ASP A 122 -30.44 8.01 -0.61
N HIS A 123 -31.01 7.48 0.48
CA HIS A 123 -32.42 7.10 0.53
C HIS A 123 -33.30 8.38 0.59
N HIS A 124 -33.42 9.14 -0.51
CA HIS A 124 -34.55 10.04 -0.86
C HIS A 124 -34.10 11.18 -1.80
N ARG A 125 -34.14 10.96 -3.12
CA ARG A 125 -34.57 12.04 -4.05
C ARG A 125 -34.99 11.47 -5.41
N LYS A 126 -36.30 11.50 -5.69
CA LYS A 126 -36.80 11.44 -7.07
C LYS A 126 -36.55 12.81 -7.71
N GLY A 127 -35.67 12.87 -8.71
CA GLY A 127 -35.45 14.01 -9.59
C GLY A 127 -35.50 13.57 -11.06
N PRO A 128 -35.92 14.44 -12.00
CA PRO A 128 -36.39 14.03 -13.31
C PRO A 128 -35.25 13.68 -14.27
N GLY A 129 -35.63 12.88 -15.28
CA GLY A 129 -34.75 12.12 -16.17
C GLY A 129 -33.59 12.88 -16.80
N ARG A 130 -32.44 12.20 -16.87
CA ARG A 130 -31.42 12.46 -17.89
C ARG A 130 -31.79 11.74 -19.18
N PRO A 131 -31.60 12.35 -20.36
CA PRO A 131 -31.90 11.71 -21.62
C PRO A 131 -30.91 10.57 -21.88
N ALA A 132 -31.43 9.43 -22.34
CA ALA A 132 -30.65 8.36 -22.92
C ALA A 132 -30.05 8.87 -24.24
N GLY A 133 -28.72 8.96 -24.35
CA GLY A 133 -28.11 9.19 -25.67
C GLY A 133 -26.75 9.86 -25.74
N GLU A 134 -26.19 10.40 -24.67
CA GLU A 134 -24.84 10.97 -24.73
C GLU A 134 -23.79 9.91 -24.39
N LYS A 135 -23.28 9.23 -25.42
CA LYS A 135 -22.06 8.41 -25.35
C LYS A 135 -20.89 9.34 -25.01
N LEU A 136 -20.70 9.64 -23.74
CA LEU A 136 -19.45 10.19 -23.25
C LEU A 136 -18.39 9.08 -23.31
N ARG A 137 -17.77 8.90 -24.49
CA ARG A 137 -16.54 8.12 -24.64
C ARG A 137 -15.38 8.93 -24.06
N SER A 138 -15.41 9.10 -22.75
CA SER A 138 -14.30 9.57 -21.93
C SER A 138 -13.34 8.40 -21.77
N LEU A 139 -12.42 8.22 -22.72
CA LEU A 139 -11.32 7.26 -22.60
C LEU A 139 -10.27 7.83 -21.64
N THR A 140 -10.58 7.84 -20.35
CA THR A 140 -9.54 7.96 -19.32
C THR A 140 -9.13 6.55 -18.90
N PRO A 141 -7.83 6.21 -18.93
CA PRO A 141 -7.38 4.90 -18.46
C PRO A 141 -7.85 4.70 -17.02
N ARG A 142 -8.44 3.53 -16.73
CA ARG A 142 -8.88 3.14 -15.37
C ARG A 142 -7.81 3.51 -14.35
N PRO A 143 -8.17 4.01 -13.15
CA PRO A 143 -7.21 4.53 -12.21
C PRO A 143 -6.15 3.47 -11.90
N THR A 144 -4.95 3.68 -12.42
CA THR A 144 -3.78 2.86 -12.10
C THR A 144 -3.66 2.83 -10.59
N ARG A 145 -3.67 1.64 -9.98
CA ARG A 145 -3.49 1.52 -8.55
C ARG A 145 -2.10 2.01 -8.19
N ARG A 146 -2.02 3.01 -7.31
CA ARG A 146 -0.75 3.59 -6.86
C ARG A 146 -0.69 3.61 -5.35
N VAL A 147 0.39 3.05 -4.82
CA VAL A 147 0.65 2.95 -3.38
C VAL A 147 1.80 3.87 -3.03
N LEU A 148 1.56 4.75 -2.07
CA LEU A 148 2.57 5.63 -1.50
C LEU A 148 3.04 5.08 -0.16
N VAL A 149 4.35 5.01 0.05
CA VAL A 149 4.95 4.65 1.34
C VAL A 149 5.76 5.85 1.84
N HIS A 150 5.55 6.25 3.08
CA HIS A 150 6.32 7.35 3.69
C HIS A 150 6.66 7.10 5.16
N CYS A 151 7.70 7.79 5.62
CA CYS A 151 7.97 7.99 7.04
C CYS A 151 8.22 9.49 7.31
N LEU A 152 8.99 9.85 8.34
CA LEU A 152 9.33 11.25 8.62
C LEU A 152 10.33 11.83 7.60
N ASP A 153 11.52 11.22 7.46
CA ASP A 153 12.58 11.80 6.61
C ASP A 153 12.82 11.04 5.30
N ASN A 154 12.09 9.94 5.06
CA ASN A 154 12.32 8.99 3.96
C ASN A 154 13.76 8.52 3.80
N LEU A 155 14.46 8.38 4.92
CA LEU A 155 15.82 7.86 4.91
C LEU A 155 15.89 6.38 5.28
N SER A 156 14.91 5.87 6.03
CA SER A 156 15.10 4.65 6.81
C SER A 156 13.87 3.75 6.82
N ARG A 157 12.90 3.97 7.72
CA ARG A 157 11.70 3.11 7.88
C ARG A 157 10.95 2.79 6.57
N SER A 158 10.57 3.82 5.81
CA SER A 158 9.84 3.64 4.54
C SER A 158 10.66 2.88 3.50
N LYS A 159 11.97 3.13 3.45
CA LYS A 159 12.89 2.42 2.57
C LYS A 159 13.05 0.95 2.96
N ALA A 160 13.16 0.65 4.26
CA ALA A 160 13.27 -0.71 4.76
C ALA A 160 12.07 -1.57 4.35
N VAL A 161 10.84 -1.09 4.56
CA VAL A 161 9.63 -1.88 4.21
C VAL A 161 9.46 -2.02 2.69
N LEU A 162 9.88 -1.02 1.91
CA LEU A 162 9.89 -1.10 0.44
C LEU A 162 10.90 -2.13 -0.06
N ALA A 163 12.11 -2.16 0.52
CA ALA A 163 13.11 -3.17 0.22
C ALA A 163 12.59 -4.58 0.54
N ALA A 164 12.02 -4.77 1.73
CA ALA A 164 11.42 -6.04 2.15
C ALA A 164 10.33 -6.49 1.16
N HIS A 165 9.42 -5.60 0.78
CA HIS A 165 8.37 -5.89 -0.19
C HIS A 165 8.94 -6.31 -1.55
N VAL A 166 9.92 -5.57 -2.09
CA VAL A 166 10.54 -5.89 -3.37
C VAL A 166 11.25 -7.24 -3.32
N MET A 167 11.99 -7.52 -2.24
CA MET A 167 12.69 -8.80 -2.06
C MET A 167 11.73 -9.98 -2.24
N CYS A 168 10.57 -9.93 -1.56
CA CYS A 168 9.55 -10.98 -1.65
C CYS A 168 8.86 -11.01 -3.01
N LYS A 169 8.47 -9.84 -3.53
CA LYS A 169 7.72 -9.74 -4.77
C LYS A 169 8.53 -10.22 -5.98
N ARG A 170 9.85 -10.01 -5.95
CA ARG A 170 10.78 -10.32 -7.04
C ARG A 170 11.60 -11.59 -6.81
N GLY A 171 11.57 -12.18 -5.62
CA GLY A 171 12.50 -13.25 -5.22
C GLY A 171 13.95 -12.78 -5.27
N TRP A 172 14.21 -11.52 -4.89
CA TRP A 172 15.56 -10.96 -4.90
C TRP A 172 16.16 -10.99 -3.49
N GLY A 173 17.43 -11.41 -3.42
CA GLY A 173 18.22 -11.25 -2.21
C GLY A 173 18.58 -9.79 -1.90
N LEU A 174 19.00 -9.51 -0.66
CA LEU A 174 19.26 -8.16 -0.17
C LEU A 174 20.28 -7.42 -1.04
N ARG A 175 21.42 -8.08 -1.34
CA ARG A 175 22.49 -7.50 -2.17
C ARG A 175 21.97 -7.05 -3.54
N LYS A 176 21.17 -7.90 -4.19
CA LYS A 176 20.60 -7.60 -5.51
C LYS A 176 19.62 -6.42 -5.43
N THR A 177 18.77 -6.40 -4.40
CA THR A 177 17.82 -5.32 -4.16
C THR A 177 18.53 -3.99 -3.94
N MET A 178 19.57 -3.93 -3.11
CA MET A 178 20.34 -2.70 -2.87
C MET A 178 21.07 -2.20 -4.13
N ASN A 179 21.55 -3.11 -4.97
CA ASN A 179 22.25 -2.76 -6.21
C ASN A 179 21.28 -2.26 -7.29
N LYS A 180 20.11 -2.89 -7.44
CA LYS A 180 19.13 -2.54 -8.47
C LYS A 180 18.27 -1.34 -8.06
N LEU A 181 17.98 -1.18 -6.77
CA LEU A 181 17.12 -0.15 -6.22
C LEU A 181 17.81 0.59 -5.06
N PRO A 182 18.89 1.35 -5.32
CA PRO A 182 19.59 2.09 -4.27
C PRO A 182 18.68 3.11 -3.54
N ALA A 183 17.58 3.53 -4.18
CA ALA A 183 16.60 4.43 -3.61
C ALA A 183 15.85 3.84 -2.39
N VAL A 184 15.79 2.52 -2.23
CA VAL A 184 15.15 1.86 -1.08
C VAL A 184 16.16 1.36 -0.04
N ARG A 185 17.42 1.80 -0.11
CA ARG A 185 18.40 1.47 0.92
C ARG A 185 18.14 2.28 2.21
N PRO A 186 17.78 1.64 3.34
CA PRO A 186 17.64 2.35 4.60
C PRO A 186 18.99 2.86 5.11
N ALA A 187 18.98 4.06 5.70
CA ALA A 187 20.16 4.67 6.32
C ALA A 187 20.51 3.99 7.65
N ASN A 188 19.49 3.62 8.43
CA ASN A 188 19.67 2.91 9.69
C ASN A 188 20.15 1.47 9.44
N GLN A 189 21.30 1.11 10.01
CA GLN A 189 21.92 -0.19 9.83
C GLN A 189 21.16 -1.32 10.55
N ALA A 190 20.41 -1.03 11.61
CA ALA A 190 19.57 -2.05 12.25
C ALA A 190 18.47 -2.54 11.30
N PHE A 191 17.92 -1.67 10.46
CA PHE A 191 16.97 -2.10 9.42
C PHE A 191 17.65 -2.85 8.27
N MET A 192 18.92 -2.56 7.97
CA MET A 192 19.70 -3.39 7.05
C MET A 192 19.90 -4.81 7.61
N GLU A 193 20.12 -4.95 8.93
CA GLU A 193 20.23 -6.25 9.58
C GLU A 193 18.90 -7.01 9.57
N GLN A 194 17.79 -6.33 9.90
CA GLN A 194 16.46 -6.92 9.78
C GLN A 194 16.15 -7.40 8.36
N LEU A 195 16.65 -6.71 7.32
CA LEU A 195 16.50 -7.18 5.94
C LEU A 195 17.35 -8.42 5.61
N ARG A 196 18.51 -8.63 6.27
CA ARG A 196 19.28 -9.87 6.14
C ARG A 196 18.53 -11.03 6.75
N ILE A 197 18.01 -10.83 7.96
CA ILE A 197 17.18 -11.82 8.65
C ILE A 197 15.92 -12.11 7.83
N TRP A 198 15.30 -11.10 7.24
CA TRP A 198 14.16 -11.27 6.34
C TRP A 198 14.45 -12.16 5.12
N GLU A 199 15.66 -12.04 4.55
CA GLU A 199 16.14 -12.92 3.48
C GLU A 199 16.32 -14.36 3.97
N GLU A 200 16.95 -14.56 5.14
CA GLU A 200 17.11 -15.88 5.77
C GLU A 200 15.77 -16.55 6.11
N LEU A 201 14.78 -15.75 6.49
CA LEU A 201 13.42 -16.19 6.82
C LEU A 201 12.55 -16.40 5.58
N GLU A 202 13.08 -16.23 4.37
CA GLU A 202 12.36 -16.43 3.10
C GLU A 202 11.03 -15.63 3.05
N CYS A 203 11.05 -14.38 3.51
CA CYS A 203 9.88 -13.52 3.52
C CYS A 203 8.69 -13.98 4.38
N ASP A 204 8.91 -14.87 5.35
CA ASP A 204 7.90 -15.25 6.33
C ASP A 204 8.54 -15.47 7.70
N ILE A 205 8.10 -14.71 8.70
CA ILE A 205 8.57 -14.87 10.08
C ILE A 205 7.86 -16.01 10.81
N PHE A 206 6.85 -16.63 10.21
CA PHE A 206 6.06 -17.70 10.82
C PHE A 206 6.40 -19.07 10.23
N GLU A 207 6.25 -20.10 11.05
CA GLU A 207 6.26 -21.52 10.67
C GLU A 207 5.05 -22.23 11.28
N ASP A 208 4.68 -23.37 10.73
CA ASP A 208 3.56 -24.15 11.23
C ASP A 208 3.90 -24.75 12.60
N ASP A 209 2.98 -24.63 13.55
CA ASP A 209 3.11 -25.28 14.85
C ASP A 209 2.55 -26.69 14.77
N GLU A 210 3.42 -27.69 14.69
CA GLU A 210 3.02 -29.11 14.65
C GLU A 210 2.16 -29.53 15.85
N LYS A 211 2.23 -28.80 16.97
CA LYS A 211 1.46 -29.09 18.18
C LYS A 211 0.06 -28.50 18.17
N VAL A 212 -0.23 -27.55 17.28
CA VAL A 212 -1.52 -26.84 17.23
C VAL A 212 -2.02 -26.85 15.78
N LYS A 213 -3.13 -27.55 15.52
CA LYS A 213 -3.71 -27.61 14.17
C LYS A 213 -4.08 -26.20 13.67
N GLY A 214 -3.35 -25.73 12.65
CA GLY A 214 -3.51 -24.38 12.10
C GLY A 214 -2.86 -23.27 12.95
N GLY A 215 -2.11 -23.63 13.99
CA GLY A 215 -1.29 -22.72 14.76
C GLY A 215 -0.05 -22.32 13.96
N LYS A 216 0.35 -21.06 14.10
CA LYS A 216 1.62 -20.55 13.59
C LYS A 216 2.44 -20.02 14.75
N VAL A 217 3.73 -20.34 14.75
CA VAL A 217 4.70 -19.78 15.69
C VAL A 217 5.75 -18.98 14.93
N PHE A 218 6.43 -18.06 15.60
CA PHE A 218 7.55 -17.38 14.99
C PHE A 218 8.68 -18.36 14.67
N LYS A 219 9.41 -18.19 13.57
CA LYS A 219 10.61 -18.98 13.28
C LYS A 219 11.70 -18.75 14.32
N ALA A 220 12.49 -19.77 14.61
CA ALA A 220 13.58 -19.71 15.60
C ALA A 220 14.52 -18.52 15.38
N ARG A 221 14.95 -18.32 14.13
CA ARG A 221 15.86 -17.22 13.78
C ARG A 221 15.31 -15.83 14.09
N TYR A 222 13.98 -15.63 13.99
CA TYR A 222 13.35 -14.38 14.40
C TYR A 222 13.31 -14.20 15.93
N ARG A 223 13.15 -15.29 16.69
CA ARG A 223 13.15 -15.24 18.16
C ARG A 223 14.52 -14.95 18.78
N GLU A 224 15.59 -15.22 18.03
CA GLU A 224 16.98 -14.99 18.43
C GLU A 224 17.48 -13.58 18.09
N PHE A 225 16.69 -12.81 17.34
CA PHE A 225 16.97 -11.43 16.97
C PHE A 225 16.53 -10.44 18.06
#